data_AF-A0A1G0G4L5-F1
#
_entry.id   AF-A0A1G0G4L5-F1
#
_cell.length_a   1.000
_cell.length_b   1.000
_cell.length_c   1.000
_cell.angle_alpha   90.00
_cell.angle_beta   90.00
_cell.angle_gamma   90.00
#
_symmetry.space_group_name_H-M   'P 1'
#
loop_
_entity.id
_entity.type
_entity.pdbx_description
1 polymer ?
#
loop_
_entity_poly.entity_id
_entity_poly.type
_entity_poly.pdbx_seq_one_letter_code
_entity_poly.pdbx_strand_id
1 'polypeptide(L)'
;MKKLTVNHQFEKPDDTLGLRSNFEDGESLPRRIFIRIRKLMGDNNPDELILPGINAFNYGEYEEAEKWFRKSIEICPDVEIEIRPHLTICERVISTEKDDEDLAYERSRSQWKNVLVRWFLRRERNYHIRCKYCGHYTPYIDPHDSYAYLGQNNCQRCGRSYPTPDFSWDGVDGQAYIYYRNSVPEDIFYEEFEEQYDVKTDRTYFMKK
;
A
#
# COMPACT_ATOMS: atom_id res chain seq x y z
N MET A 1 -7.70 21.13 2.44
CA MET A 1 -8.57 20.19 1.67
C MET A 1 -9.64 19.66 2.60
N LYS A 2 -10.87 19.46 2.11
CA LYS A 2 -11.91 18.76 2.88
C LYS A 2 -11.52 17.28 2.97
N LYS A 3 -11.59 16.67 4.15
CA LYS A 3 -11.33 15.22 4.30
C LYS A 3 -12.34 14.45 3.45
N LEU A 4 -11.87 13.38 2.79
CA LEU A 4 -12.75 12.45 2.10
C LEU A 4 -13.60 11.72 3.14
N THR A 5 -14.92 11.68 2.91
CA THR A 5 -15.84 10.97 3.79
C THR A 5 -15.75 9.46 3.52
N VAL A 6 -15.56 8.66 4.56
CA VAL A 6 -15.54 7.20 4.48
C VAL A 6 -16.64 6.61 5.37
N ASN A 7 -17.34 5.60 4.85
CA ASN A 7 -18.44 4.91 5.50
C ASN A 7 -18.19 3.39 5.58
N HIS A 8 -18.97 2.72 6.45
CA HIS A 8 -18.93 1.27 6.63
C HIS A 8 -19.51 0.49 5.44
N GLN A 9 -20.05 1.19 4.44
CA GLN A 9 -20.52 0.65 3.17
C GLN A 9 -19.48 0.89 2.08
N PHE A 10 -19.58 0.18 0.98
CA PHE A 10 -18.79 0.47 -0.22
C PHE A 10 -19.64 0.21 -1.47
N GLU A 11 -19.33 0.90 -2.56
CA GLU A 11 -19.96 0.66 -3.85
C GLU A 11 -19.25 -0.50 -4.56
N LYS A 12 -20.01 -1.54 -4.91
CA LYS A 12 -19.52 -2.69 -5.66
C LYS A 12 -19.29 -2.32 -7.13
N PRO A 13 -18.55 -3.13 -7.90
CA PRO A 13 -18.38 -2.92 -9.35
C PRO A 13 -19.66 -2.87 -10.19
N ASP A 14 -20.80 -3.33 -9.65
CA ASP A 14 -22.12 -3.32 -10.27
C ASP A 14 -23.03 -2.20 -9.72
N ASP A 15 -22.44 -1.20 -9.07
CA ASP A 15 -23.08 -0.03 -8.45
C ASP A 15 -24.03 -0.36 -7.28
N THR A 16 -24.02 -1.62 -6.78
CA THR A 16 -24.75 -1.99 -5.56
C THR A 16 -23.92 -1.70 -4.30
N LEU A 17 -24.57 -1.63 -3.13
CA LEU A 17 -23.86 -1.38 -1.86
C LEU A 17 -23.47 -2.68 -1.16
N GLY A 18 -22.22 -2.78 -0.74
CA GLY A 18 -21.69 -3.80 0.17
C GLY A 18 -21.39 -3.25 1.56
N LEU A 19 -21.03 -4.14 2.49
CA LEU A 19 -20.56 -3.79 3.84
C LEU A 19 -19.07 -4.13 3.99
N ARG A 20 -18.29 -3.21 4.53
CA ARG A 20 -16.84 -3.37 4.69
C ARG A 20 -16.44 -4.42 5.73
N SER A 21 -17.39 -4.84 6.57
CA SER A 21 -17.22 -5.98 7.49
C SER A 21 -17.18 -7.34 6.79
N ASN A 22 -17.60 -7.43 5.54
CA ASN A 22 -17.83 -8.70 4.84
C ASN A 22 -16.60 -9.15 4.06
N PHE A 23 -16.46 -10.47 3.88
CA PHE A 23 -15.37 -11.06 3.09
C PHE A 23 -15.37 -10.59 1.62
N GLU A 24 -16.56 -10.38 1.04
CA GLU A 24 -16.75 -9.85 -0.33
C GLU A 24 -16.09 -8.48 -0.56
N ASP A 25 -15.88 -7.69 0.51
CA ASP A 25 -15.17 -6.42 0.40
C ASP A 25 -13.73 -6.67 -0.05
N GLY A 26 -13.03 -7.57 0.63
CA GLY A 26 -11.62 -7.87 0.36
C GLY A 26 -11.37 -8.39 -1.05
N GLU A 27 -12.24 -9.27 -1.56
CA GLU A 27 -12.10 -9.84 -2.91
C GLU A 27 -12.28 -8.81 -4.02
N SER A 28 -13.10 -7.78 -3.79
CA SER A 28 -13.41 -6.77 -4.80
C SER A 28 -12.48 -5.55 -4.75
N LEU A 29 -11.66 -5.39 -3.70
CA LEU A 29 -10.77 -4.25 -3.50
C LEU A 29 -9.93 -3.88 -4.72
N PRO A 30 -9.13 -4.79 -5.33
CA PRO A 30 -8.33 -4.43 -6.49
C PRO A 30 -9.21 -3.92 -7.64
N ARG A 31 -10.31 -4.61 -7.93
CA ARG A 31 -11.19 -4.25 -9.04
C ARG A 31 -11.80 -2.86 -8.87
N ARG A 32 -12.18 -2.47 -7.64
CA ARG A 32 -12.83 -1.18 -7.39
C ARG A 32 -11.92 0.01 -7.65
N ILE A 33 -10.69 -0.01 -7.12
CA ILE A 33 -9.75 1.11 -7.31
C ILE A 33 -9.42 1.28 -8.81
N PHE A 34 -9.23 0.18 -9.55
CA PHE A 34 -9.00 0.25 -11.01
C PHE A 34 -10.20 0.79 -11.78
N ILE A 35 -11.44 0.42 -11.42
CA ILE A 35 -12.65 0.97 -12.06
C ILE A 35 -12.75 2.48 -11.82
N ARG A 36 -12.50 2.95 -10.59
CA ARG A 36 -12.55 4.38 -10.28
C ARG A 36 -11.47 5.17 -11.01
N ILE A 37 -10.24 4.68 -11.02
CA ILE A 37 -9.15 5.28 -11.81
C ILE A 37 -9.53 5.38 -13.28
N ARG A 38 -10.03 4.29 -13.89
CA ARG A 38 -10.45 4.29 -15.30
C ARG A 38 -11.56 5.29 -15.57
N LYS A 39 -12.54 5.41 -14.66
CA LYS A 39 -13.63 6.39 -14.76
C LYS A 39 -13.14 7.83 -14.67
N LEU A 40 -12.18 8.11 -13.79
CA LEU A 40 -11.59 9.45 -13.62
C LEU A 40 -10.71 9.83 -14.80
N MET A 41 -9.90 8.89 -15.30
CA MET A 41 -8.96 9.14 -16.38
C MET A 41 -9.60 9.18 -17.77
N GLY A 42 -10.75 8.52 -17.96
CA GLY A 42 -11.45 8.49 -19.25
C GLY A 42 -10.52 8.01 -20.38
N ASP A 43 -10.38 8.83 -21.42
CA ASP A 43 -9.55 8.53 -22.60
C ASP A 43 -8.04 8.71 -22.38
N ASN A 44 -7.60 9.15 -21.21
CA ASN A 44 -6.18 9.42 -20.91
C ASN A 44 -5.33 8.16 -20.70
N ASN A 45 -5.74 7.00 -21.26
CA ASN A 45 -5.04 5.73 -21.21
C ASN A 45 -4.41 5.38 -19.84
N PRO A 46 -5.22 4.96 -18.85
CA PRO A 46 -4.75 4.67 -17.50
C PRO A 46 -3.64 3.61 -17.45
N ASP A 47 -3.63 2.68 -18.40
CA ASP A 47 -2.63 1.61 -18.45
C ASP A 47 -1.22 2.16 -18.79
N GLU A 48 -1.11 3.29 -19.47
CA GLU A 48 0.19 3.95 -19.75
C GLU A 48 0.62 4.92 -18.66
N LEU A 49 -0.34 5.55 -17.98
CA LEU A 49 -0.05 6.62 -17.02
C LEU A 49 0.12 6.11 -15.59
N ILE A 50 -0.74 5.20 -15.14
CA ILE A 50 -0.79 4.80 -13.72
C ILE A 50 -0.15 3.44 -13.47
N LEU A 51 -0.30 2.49 -14.40
CA LEU A 51 0.14 1.11 -14.21
C LEU A 51 1.65 0.99 -13.97
N PRO A 52 2.54 1.77 -14.63
CA PRO A 52 3.96 1.77 -14.29
C PRO A 52 4.21 2.17 -12.83
N GLY A 53 3.49 3.19 -12.33
CA GLY A 53 3.57 3.64 -10.94
C GLY A 53 3.07 2.59 -9.95
N ILE A 54 1.97 1.91 -10.27
CA ILE A 54 1.41 0.81 -9.48
C ILE A 54 2.41 -0.34 -9.37
N ASN A 55 3.00 -0.74 -10.50
CA ASN A 55 3.99 -1.81 -10.52
C ASN A 55 5.21 -1.44 -9.68
N ALA A 56 5.78 -0.24 -9.88
CA ALA A 56 6.89 0.27 -9.08
C ALA A 56 6.54 0.28 -7.58
N PHE A 57 5.34 0.75 -7.22
CA PHE A 57 4.86 0.80 -5.84
C PHE A 57 4.82 -0.59 -5.19
N ASN A 58 4.21 -1.56 -5.85
CA ASN A 58 4.12 -2.94 -5.35
C ASN A 58 5.50 -3.62 -5.22
N TYR A 59 6.48 -3.24 -6.03
CA TYR A 59 7.86 -3.71 -5.90
C TYR A 59 8.70 -2.94 -4.85
N GLY A 60 8.15 -1.90 -4.23
CA GLY A 60 8.84 -1.04 -3.27
C GLY A 60 9.84 -0.07 -3.91
N GLU A 61 9.68 0.21 -5.20
CA GLU A 61 10.45 1.19 -5.96
C GLU A 61 9.81 2.59 -5.80
N TYR A 62 9.84 3.11 -4.57
CA TYR A 62 9.08 4.30 -4.18
C TYR A 62 9.42 5.55 -4.99
N GLU A 63 10.69 5.78 -5.32
CA GLU A 63 11.14 6.92 -6.12
C GLU A 63 10.58 6.88 -7.56
N GLU A 64 10.43 5.69 -8.14
CA GLU A 64 9.86 5.54 -9.47
C GLU A 64 8.33 5.63 -9.42
N ALA A 65 7.71 5.00 -8.43
CA ALA A 65 6.28 5.11 -8.17
C ALA A 65 5.84 6.58 -7.98
N GLU A 66 6.58 7.35 -7.18
CA GLU A 66 6.30 8.77 -6.92
C GLU A 66 6.27 9.59 -8.22
N LYS A 67 7.24 9.39 -9.11
CA LYS A 67 7.30 10.11 -10.40
C LYS A 67 6.09 9.81 -11.27
N TRP A 68 5.71 8.54 -11.38
CA TRP A 68 4.55 8.13 -12.17
C TRP A 68 3.24 8.63 -11.59
N PHE A 69 3.10 8.60 -10.26
CA PHE A 69 1.95 9.16 -9.57
C PHE A 69 1.82 10.67 -9.77
N ARG A 70 2.92 11.43 -9.62
CA ARG A 70 2.92 12.87 -9.89
C ARG A 70 2.57 13.19 -11.35
N LYS A 71 3.16 12.45 -12.30
CA LYS A 71 2.84 12.59 -13.73
C LYS A 71 1.36 12.28 -14.02
N SER A 72 0.81 11.25 -13.39
CA SER A 72 -0.61 10.90 -13.53
C SER A 72 -1.53 12.01 -13.03
N ILE A 73 -1.18 12.63 -11.89
CA ILE A 73 -1.91 13.76 -11.30
C ILE A 73 -1.78 15.01 -12.18
N GLU A 74 -0.61 15.27 -12.76
CA GLU A 74 -0.40 16.40 -13.67
C GLU A 74 -1.31 16.30 -14.91
N ILE A 75 -1.45 15.09 -15.47
CA ILE A 75 -2.27 14.85 -16.66
C ILE A 75 -3.76 14.77 -16.32
N CYS A 76 -4.11 14.14 -15.20
CA CYS A 76 -5.48 13.96 -14.75
C CYS A 76 -5.58 14.31 -13.25
N PRO A 77 -5.77 15.59 -12.88
CA PRO A 77 -5.79 16.01 -11.47
C PRO A 77 -6.82 15.28 -10.61
N ASP A 78 -7.95 14.89 -11.19
CA ASP A 78 -9.03 14.19 -10.48
C ASP A 78 -8.60 12.79 -9.98
N VAL A 79 -7.58 12.17 -10.59
CA VAL A 79 -7.05 10.87 -10.15
C VAL A 79 -6.36 10.95 -8.78
N GLU A 80 -5.98 12.16 -8.36
CA GLU A 80 -5.29 12.39 -7.09
C GLU A 80 -6.05 11.78 -5.91
N ILE A 81 -7.39 11.80 -5.94
CA ILE A 81 -8.22 11.25 -4.85
C ILE A 81 -7.93 9.77 -4.58
N GLU A 82 -7.60 8.99 -5.60
CA GLU A 82 -7.29 7.56 -5.47
C GLU A 82 -5.80 7.31 -5.17
N ILE A 83 -4.91 8.16 -5.69
CA ILE A 83 -3.45 7.96 -5.61
C ILE A 83 -2.81 8.62 -4.38
N ARG A 84 -3.46 9.62 -3.79
CA ARG A 84 -2.92 10.40 -2.67
C ARG A 84 -2.39 9.53 -1.51
N PRO A 85 -3.06 8.44 -1.09
CA PRO A 85 -2.52 7.54 -0.07
C PRO A 85 -1.16 6.94 -0.45
N HIS A 86 -1.02 6.44 -1.68
CA HIS A 86 0.22 5.84 -2.19
C HIS A 86 1.33 6.86 -2.33
N LEU A 87 1.00 8.05 -2.84
CA LEU A 87 1.97 9.14 -2.95
C LEU A 87 2.50 9.56 -1.57
N THR A 88 1.63 9.63 -0.57
CA THR A 88 2.03 9.92 0.83
C THR A 88 2.98 8.87 1.39
N ILE A 89 2.75 7.58 1.07
CA ILE A 89 3.65 6.49 1.44
C ILE A 89 5.00 6.65 0.74
N CYS A 90 5.01 6.93 -0.56
CA CYS A 90 6.25 7.17 -1.31
C CYS A 90 7.03 8.33 -0.68
N GLU A 91 6.41 9.49 -0.48
CA GLU A 91 7.02 10.68 0.11
C GLU A 91 7.63 10.37 1.48
N ARG A 92 6.88 9.67 2.34
CA ARG A 92 7.35 9.23 3.66
C ARG A 92 8.60 8.38 3.54
N VAL A 93 8.54 7.28 2.79
CA VAL A 93 9.67 6.36 2.65
C VAL A 93 10.87 7.05 2.03
N ILE A 94 10.70 7.84 0.98
CA ILE A 94 11.78 8.59 0.33
C ILE A 94 12.43 9.57 1.32
N SER A 95 11.64 10.25 2.15
CA SER A 95 12.14 11.19 3.15
C SER A 95 12.87 10.54 4.33
N THR A 96 12.61 9.26 4.63
CA THR A 96 13.33 8.53 5.68
C THR A 96 14.79 8.37 5.29
N GLU A 97 15.68 8.93 6.12
CA GLU A 97 17.12 8.74 6.02
C GLU A 97 17.50 7.27 6.24
N LYS A 98 18.38 6.76 5.36
CA LYS A 98 18.90 5.40 5.45
C LYS A 98 19.97 5.33 6.53
N ASP A 99 19.88 4.32 7.39
CA ASP A 99 20.90 4.08 8.42
C ASP A 99 22.00 3.12 7.94
N ASP A 100 22.93 2.78 8.84
CA ASP A 100 24.05 1.89 8.50
C ASP A 100 23.59 0.49 8.06
N GLU A 101 22.47 -0.01 8.60
CA GLU A 101 21.89 -1.31 8.21
C GLU A 101 21.29 -1.26 6.81
N ASP A 102 20.52 -0.21 6.50
CA ASP A 102 19.97 0.02 5.17
C ASP A 102 21.10 0.10 4.12
N LEU A 103 22.13 0.92 4.42
CA LEU A 103 23.28 1.09 3.55
C LEU A 103 24.08 -0.20 3.40
N ALA A 104 24.21 -1.01 4.45
CA ALA A 104 24.82 -2.33 4.37
C ALA A 104 24.02 -3.29 3.46
N TYR A 105 22.69 -3.30 3.57
CA TYR A 105 21.82 -4.09 2.72
C TYR A 105 21.96 -3.70 1.24
N GLU A 106 21.90 -2.40 0.92
CA GLU A 106 22.05 -1.90 -0.45
C GLU A 106 23.40 -2.24 -1.07
N ARG A 107 24.49 -2.06 -0.31
CA ARG A 107 25.83 -2.49 -0.73
C ARG A 107 25.85 -3.97 -1.05
N SER A 108 25.26 -4.80 -0.19
CA SER A 108 25.19 -6.25 -0.44
C SER A 108 24.38 -6.58 -1.70
N ARG A 109 23.22 -5.94 -1.90
CA ARG A 109 22.35 -6.14 -3.07
C ARG A 109 23.02 -5.72 -4.37
N SER A 110 23.78 -4.63 -4.35
CA SER A 110 24.55 -4.17 -5.52
C SER A 110 25.62 -5.19 -5.95
N GLN A 111 26.32 -5.80 -4.99
CA GLN A 111 27.31 -6.85 -5.24
C GLN A 111 26.65 -8.12 -5.81
N TRP A 112 25.41 -8.42 -5.41
CA TRP A 112 24.62 -9.53 -5.95
C TRP A 112 24.18 -9.35 -7.41
N LYS A 113 24.26 -8.14 -7.99
CA LYS A 113 24.08 -7.96 -9.44
C LYS A 113 25.26 -8.50 -10.25
N ASN A 114 26.40 -8.77 -9.61
CA ASN A 114 27.56 -9.36 -10.27
C ASN A 114 27.33 -10.86 -10.55
N VAL A 115 27.47 -11.26 -11.82
CA VAL A 115 27.22 -12.62 -12.31
C VAL A 115 28.10 -13.67 -11.62
N LEU A 116 29.37 -13.34 -11.31
CA LEU A 116 30.28 -14.26 -10.62
C LEU A 116 29.83 -14.49 -9.18
N VAL A 117 29.42 -13.43 -8.48
CA VAL A 117 28.90 -13.52 -7.09
C VAL A 117 27.65 -14.39 -7.03
N ARG A 118 26.73 -14.24 -7.99
CA ARG A 118 25.53 -15.09 -8.11
C ARG A 118 25.89 -16.57 -8.28
N TRP A 119 26.87 -16.87 -9.13
CA TRP A 119 27.27 -18.23 -9.45
C TRP A 119 27.92 -18.95 -8.26
N PHE A 120 28.74 -18.26 -7.47
CA PHE A 120 29.42 -18.83 -6.31
C PHE A 120 28.53 -18.94 -5.06
N LEU A 121 27.61 -17.98 -4.84
CA LEU A 121 26.88 -17.92 -3.56
C LEU A 121 25.56 -18.72 -3.52
N ARG A 122 25.01 -19.18 -4.65
CA ARG A 122 23.85 -20.12 -4.84
C ARG A 122 22.58 -19.96 -3.97
N ARG A 123 22.52 -19.08 -2.98
CA ARG A 123 21.37 -18.80 -2.11
C ARG A 123 20.93 -17.38 -2.37
N GLU A 124 19.78 -17.23 -3.02
CA GLU A 124 19.09 -15.95 -3.07
C GLU A 124 18.89 -15.47 -1.63
N ARG A 125 19.55 -14.36 -1.25
CA ARG A 125 19.42 -13.80 0.09
C ARG A 125 18.02 -13.22 0.22
N ASN A 126 17.36 -13.52 1.33
CA ASN A 126 16.19 -12.86 1.90
C ASN A 126 15.96 -11.48 1.24
N TYR A 127 15.03 -11.41 0.29
CA TYR A 127 14.67 -10.14 -0.35
C TYR A 127 14.18 -9.19 0.75
N HIS A 128 14.68 -7.97 0.80
CA HIS A 128 14.19 -6.94 1.72
C HIS A 128 13.57 -5.81 0.91
N ILE A 129 12.54 -5.22 1.48
CA ILE A 129 11.82 -4.07 0.95
C ILE A 129 11.81 -2.98 2.00
N ARG A 130 11.79 -1.71 1.60
CA ARG A 130 11.62 -0.62 2.57
C ARG A 130 10.19 -0.67 3.08
N CYS A 131 10.02 -0.65 4.40
CA CYS A 131 8.71 -0.69 5.04
C CYS A 131 7.91 0.58 4.72
N LYS A 132 6.65 0.43 4.32
CA LYS A 132 5.75 1.58 4.00
C LYS A 132 5.47 2.52 5.18
N TYR A 133 5.73 2.07 6.41
CA TYR A 133 5.51 2.88 7.61
C TYR A 133 6.76 3.60 8.09
N CYS A 134 7.88 2.89 8.27
CA CYS A 134 9.10 3.50 8.83
C CYS A 134 10.15 3.86 7.77
N GLY A 135 10.05 3.32 6.55
CA GLY A 135 11.00 3.54 5.48
C GLY A 135 12.31 2.75 5.60
N HIS A 136 12.51 1.91 6.61
CA HIS A 136 13.72 1.06 6.71
C HIS A 136 13.51 -0.30 6.05
N TYR A 137 14.60 -0.92 5.58
CA TYR A 137 14.55 -2.26 5.02
C TYR A 137 14.09 -3.29 6.05
N THR A 138 13.18 -4.16 5.62
CA THR A 138 12.69 -5.32 6.37
C THR A 138 12.56 -6.49 5.41
N PRO A 139 12.67 -7.74 5.87
CA PRO A 139 12.43 -8.89 5.01
C PRO A 139 11.08 -8.77 4.29
N TYR A 140 11.09 -8.99 2.99
CA TYR A 140 9.88 -9.10 2.20
C TYR A 140 9.18 -10.40 2.56
N ILE A 141 7.92 -10.27 2.86
CA ILE A 141 6.99 -11.37 3.04
C ILE A 141 5.87 -11.09 2.06
N ASP A 142 5.57 -12.09 1.24
CA ASP A 142 4.50 -11.99 0.25
C ASP A 142 3.17 -11.76 0.99
N PRO A 143 2.46 -10.64 0.74
CA PRO A 143 1.20 -10.34 1.42
C PRO A 143 0.10 -11.36 1.09
N HIS A 144 0.26 -12.16 0.05
CA HIS A 144 -0.67 -13.22 -0.35
C HIS A 144 -0.30 -14.60 0.19
N ASP A 145 0.85 -14.77 0.88
CA ASP A 145 1.18 -16.04 1.52
C ASP A 145 0.30 -16.26 2.75
N SER A 146 -0.34 -17.42 2.83
CA SER A 146 -1.23 -17.83 3.92
C SER A 146 -0.58 -17.83 5.31
N TYR A 147 0.75 -17.94 5.39
CA TYR A 147 1.49 -17.84 6.65
C TYR A 147 1.77 -16.39 7.09
N ALA A 148 1.50 -15.40 6.24
CA ALA A 148 1.68 -13.98 6.57
C ALA A 148 0.83 -13.54 7.78
N TYR A 149 -0.31 -14.21 8.02
CA TYR A 149 -1.29 -13.85 9.04
C TYR A 149 -0.95 -14.29 10.48
N LEU A 150 0.11 -15.09 10.68
CA LEU A 150 0.49 -15.61 12.00
C LEU A 150 1.49 -14.72 12.76
N GLY A 151 1.42 -13.39 12.58
CA GLY A 151 2.33 -12.43 13.22
C GLY A 151 3.76 -12.44 12.69
N GLN A 152 4.00 -13.12 11.56
CA GLN A 152 5.30 -13.14 10.89
C GLN A 152 5.46 -11.98 9.91
N ASN A 153 4.37 -11.38 9.42
CA ASN A 153 4.39 -10.28 8.45
C ASN A 153 4.48 -8.90 9.11
N ASN A 154 5.44 -8.72 10.01
CA ASN A 154 5.66 -7.46 10.70
C ASN A 154 7.00 -6.86 10.26
N CYS A 155 7.07 -5.53 10.22
CA CYS A 155 8.34 -4.85 10.04
C CYS A 155 9.27 -5.21 11.20
N GLN A 156 10.48 -5.70 10.91
CA GLN A 156 11.48 -5.98 11.95
C GLN A 156 11.98 -4.73 12.67
N ARG A 157 11.72 -3.54 12.10
CA ARG A 157 12.20 -2.26 12.60
C ARG A 157 11.13 -1.54 13.43
N CYS A 158 9.92 -1.36 12.91
CA CYS A 158 8.84 -0.66 13.62
C CYS A 158 7.75 -1.56 14.18
N GLY A 159 7.81 -2.88 13.97
CA GLY A 159 6.84 -3.84 14.49
C GLY A 159 5.47 -3.83 13.80
N ARG A 160 5.18 -2.84 12.93
CA ARG A 160 3.87 -2.71 12.27
C ARG A 160 3.61 -3.86 11.28
N SER A 161 2.39 -4.35 11.30
CA SER A 161 1.86 -5.41 10.45
C SER A 161 1.74 -4.97 8.98
N TYR A 162 1.99 -5.89 8.05
CA TYR A 162 1.93 -5.69 6.60
C TYR A 162 2.83 -4.55 6.10
N PRO A 163 4.16 -4.63 6.31
CA PRO A 163 5.09 -3.58 5.91
C PRO A 163 5.26 -3.43 4.39
N THR A 164 4.96 -4.49 3.64
CA THR A 164 5.03 -4.51 2.18
C THR A 164 3.96 -3.60 1.58
N PRO A 165 4.30 -2.74 0.61
CA PRO A 165 3.33 -1.93 -0.11
C PRO A 165 2.43 -2.81 -0.99
N ASP A 166 1.15 -2.48 -1.04
CA ASP A 166 0.20 -3.04 -2.01
C ASP A 166 -0.80 -1.97 -2.43
N PHE A 167 -0.87 -1.70 -3.73
CA PHE A 167 -1.68 -0.63 -4.26
C PHE A 167 -3.18 -0.75 -3.93
N SER A 168 -3.72 -1.96 -3.84
CA SER A 168 -5.14 -2.17 -3.54
C SER A 168 -5.42 -1.96 -2.04
N TRP A 169 -4.55 -2.49 -1.18
CA TRP A 169 -4.70 -2.41 0.27
C TRP A 169 -4.32 -1.05 0.84
N ASP A 170 -3.39 -0.33 0.22
CA ASP A 170 -2.90 0.97 0.66
C ASP A 170 -3.75 2.14 0.14
N GLY A 171 -4.71 1.89 -0.76
CA GLY A 171 -5.70 2.88 -1.17
C GLY A 171 -6.77 3.13 -0.10
N VAL A 172 -7.59 4.18 -0.29
CA VAL A 172 -8.66 4.58 0.64
C VAL A 172 -9.56 3.39 1.02
N ASP A 173 -9.95 2.60 0.02
CA ASP A 173 -10.84 1.47 0.19
C ASP A 173 -10.22 0.30 0.98
N GLY A 174 -8.95 0.01 0.73
CA GLY A 174 -8.20 -1.03 1.43
C GLY A 174 -7.95 -0.66 2.89
N GLN A 175 -7.59 0.60 3.14
CA GLN A 175 -7.46 1.13 4.49
C GLN A 175 -8.80 1.11 5.24
N ALA A 176 -9.90 1.46 4.56
CA ALA A 176 -11.24 1.40 5.13
C ALA A 176 -11.66 -0.04 5.48
N TYR A 177 -11.33 -1.03 4.63
CA TYR A 177 -11.51 -2.45 4.96
C TYR A 177 -10.81 -2.81 6.27
N ILE A 178 -9.52 -2.48 6.39
CA ILE A 178 -8.71 -2.76 7.57
C ILE A 178 -9.33 -2.10 8.82
N TYR A 179 -9.73 -0.84 8.69
CA TYR A 179 -10.34 -0.04 9.74
C TYR A 179 -11.64 -0.67 10.25
N TYR A 180 -12.59 -1.00 9.37
CA TYR A 180 -13.90 -1.52 9.77
C TYR A 180 -13.89 -2.97 10.22
N ARG A 181 -12.87 -3.74 9.82
CA ARG A 181 -12.69 -5.14 10.26
C ARG A 181 -11.79 -5.28 11.48
N ASN A 182 -11.21 -4.19 11.96
CA ASN A 182 -10.23 -4.21 13.04
C ASN A 182 -9.10 -5.24 12.78
N SER A 183 -8.59 -5.27 11.54
CA SER A 183 -7.72 -6.36 11.04
C SER A 183 -6.25 -6.24 11.44
N VAL A 184 -5.86 -5.12 12.04
CA VAL A 184 -4.50 -4.88 12.53
C VAL A 184 -4.52 -4.57 14.03
N PRO A 185 -3.57 -5.07 14.81
CA PRO A 185 -3.57 -4.90 16.26
C PRO A 185 -3.13 -3.49 16.72
N GLU A 186 -2.45 -2.72 15.86
CA GLU A 186 -1.85 -1.45 16.25
C GLU A 186 -2.86 -0.29 16.19
N ASP A 187 -3.13 0.35 17.33
CA ASP A 187 -4.06 1.49 17.42
C ASP A 187 -3.65 2.68 16.55
N ILE A 188 -2.34 2.89 16.37
CA ILE A 188 -1.79 3.97 15.54
C ILE A 188 -2.33 3.98 14.11
N PHE A 189 -2.66 2.81 13.53
CA PHE A 189 -3.26 2.76 12.19
C PHE A 189 -4.63 3.45 12.17
N TYR A 190 -5.45 3.22 13.19
CA TYR A 190 -6.81 3.75 13.25
C TYR A 190 -6.79 5.25 13.54
N GLU A 191 -5.87 5.71 14.39
CA GLU A 191 -5.63 7.13 14.65
C GLU A 191 -5.21 7.86 13.37
N GLU A 192 -4.24 7.31 12.63
CA GLU A 192 -3.81 7.85 11.32
C GLU A 192 -4.97 7.90 10.31
N PHE A 193 -5.81 6.86 10.30
CA PHE A 193 -6.97 6.80 9.40
C PHE A 193 -8.02 7.86 9.74
N GLU A 194 -8.36 8.04 11.02
CA GLU A 194 -9.29 9.08 11.48
C GLU A 194 -8.71 10.50 11.30
N GLU A 195 -7.39 10.65 11.35
CA GLU A 195 -6.72 11.89 11.00
C GLU A 195 -6.85 12.21 9.51
N GLN A 196 -6.78 11.21 8.63
CA GLN A 196 -6.84 11.39 7.18
C GLN A 196 -8.28 11.55 6.65
N TYR A 197 -9.26 10.85 7.23
CA TYR A 197 -10.61 10.73 6.67
C TYR A 197 -11.72 11.24 7.60
N ASP A 198 -12.84 11.67 7.03
CA ASP A 198 -14.08 11.97 7.78
C ASP A 198 -14.89 10.69 7.91
N VAL A 199 -14.64 9.94 8.99
CA VAL A 199 -15.24 8.63 9.24
C VAL A 199 -16.64 8.78 9.84
N LYS A 200 -17.68 8.34 9.12
CA LYS A 200 -19.09 8.52 9.55
C LYS A 200 -19.56 7.52 10.60
N THR A 201 -18.84 6.41 10.76
CA THR A 201 -19.20 5.34 11.68
C THR A 201 -17.91 4.84 12.31
N ASP A 202 -17.84 4.85 13.64
CA ASP A 202 -16.64 4.42 14.36
C ASP A 202 -16.30 2.93 14.09
N ARG A 203 -15.03 2.54 14.31
CA ARG A 203 -14.58 1.15 14.12
C ARG A 203 -15.28 0.13 15.02
N THR A 204 -15.93 0.56 16.11
CA THR A 204 -16.64 -0.31 17.05
C THR A 204 -18.05 -0.67 16.57
N TYR A 205 -18.52 -0.10 15.45
CA TYR A 205 -19.86 -0.33 14.90
C TYR A 205 -20.23 -1.81 14.78
N PHE A 206 -19.30 -2.64 14.32
CA PHE A 206 -19.52 -4.08 14.15
C PHE A 206 -19.21 -4.89 15.41
N MET A 207 -18.57 -4.29 16.43
CA MET A 207 -18.30 -4.94 17.72
C MET A 207 -19.48 -4.83 18.71
N LYS A 208 -20.41 -3.90 18.44
CA LYS A 208 -21.59 -3.61 19.29
C LYS A 208 -22.84 -4.43 18.90
N LYS A 209 -22.74 -5.35 17.95
CA LYS A 209 -23.81 -6.26 17.52
C LYS A 209 -23.53 -7.67 18.02
#